data_AF-A0A963EQQ8-F1
#
_entry.id   AF-A0A963EQQ8-F1
#
_cell.length_a   1.000
_cell.length_b   1.000
_cell.length_c   1.000
_cell.angle_alpha   90.00
_cell.angle_beta   90.00
_cell.angle_gamma   90.00
#
_symmetry.space_group_name_H-M   'P 1'
#
loop_
_entity.id
_entity.type
_entity.pdbx_description
1 polymer ?
#
loop_
_entity_poly.entity_id
_entity_poly.type
_entity_poly.pdbx_seq_one_letter_code
_entity_poly.pdbx_strand_id
1 'polypeptide(L)'
;GTVAENIAYGEPSVSREKIEAAARAAHAHAFIQELPDGYDTVIGDQGIRLSGGQRQRLSLARTLLKDPPILVLDEATAMFDPAGEKAFIDECHEMLRAKTVILITHRPASLALADRTLKLGAGGQVVMA
;
A
#
# COMPACT_ATOMS: atom_id res chain seq x y z
N GLY A 1 13.74 -2.15 13.40
CA GLY A 1 13.75 -0.74 13.00
C GLY A 1 12.47 -0.07 13.43
N THR A 2 12.46 1.25 13.49
CA THR A 2 11.26 2.04 13.79
C THR A 2 10.26 2.00 12.63
N VAL A 3 9.03 2.46 12.86
CA VAL A 3 8.04 2.67 11.79
C VAL A 3 8.60 3.60 10.70
N ALA A 4 9.26 4.70 11.08
CA ALA A 4 9.87 5.63 10.13
C ALA A 4 10.95 4.95 9.27
N GLU A 5 11.87 4.21 9.88
CA GLU A 5 12.91 3.45 9.16
C GLU A 5 12.30 2.42 8.22
N ASN A 6 11.17 1.82 8.61
CA ASN A 6 10.48 0.84 7.80
C ASN A 6 9.83 1.46 6.54
N ILE A 7 9.26 2.66 6.68
CA ILE A 7 8.68 3.41 5.55
C ILE A 7 9.79 3.97 4.65
N ALA A 8 10.87 4.50 5.24
CA ALA A 8 12.04 5.05 4.55
C ALA A 8 13.01 3.99 4.00
N TYR A 9 12.64 2.70 4.07
CA TYR A 9 13.53 1.62 3.67
C TYR A 9 13.94 1.74 2.19
N GLY A 10 15.24 1.86 1.94
CA GLY A 10 15.81 2.09 0.61
C GLY A 10 16.04 3.57 0.26
N GLU A 11 15.58 4.50 1.10
CA GLU A 11 15.82 5.95 0.98
C GLU A 11 16.19 6.58 2.34
N PRO A 12 17.41 6.33 2.85
CA PRO A 12 17.81 6.72 4.20
C PRO A 12 17.90 8.23 4.45
N SER A 13 17.95 9.05 3.39
CA SER A 13 18.03 10.52 3.48
C SER A 13 16.67 11.22 3.28
N VAL A 14 15.57 10.47 3.29
CA VAL A 14 14.23 11.03 3.10
C VAL A 14 13.80 11.85 4.32
N SER A 15 13.14 12.98 4.10
CA SER A 15 12.71 13.85 5.20
C SER A 15 11.50 13.25 5.93
N ARG A 16 11.32 13.63 7.21
CA ARG A 16 10.20 13.17 8.03
C ARG A 16 8.85 13.55 7.42
N GLU A 17 8.75 14.74 6.83
CA GLU A 17 7.52 15.22 6.19
C GLU A 17 7.09 14.32 5.03
N LYS A 18 8.05 13.84 4.23
CA LYS A 18 7.77 12.89 3.14
C LYS A 18 7.32 11.53 3.68
N ILE A 19 7.94 11.03 4.75
CA ILE A 19 7.51 9.80 5.43
C ILE A 19 6.07 9.93 5.93
N GLU A 20 5.74 11.06 6.56
CA GLU A 20 4.40 11.31 7.07
C GLU A 20 3.37 11.45 5.96
N ALA A 21 3.71 12.15 4.88
CA ALA A 21 2.86 12.29 3.71
C ALA A 21 2.54 10.91 3.08
N ALA A 22 3.55 10.07 2.89
CA ALA A 22 3.37 8.70 2.37
C ALA A 22 2.51 7.84 3.30
N ALA A 23 2.71 7.96 4.62
CA ALA A 23 1.91 7.27 5.61
C ALA A 23 0.45 7.75 5.65
N ARG A 24 0.18 9.04 5.42
CA ARG A 24 -1.18 9.57 5.30
C ARG A 24 -1.86 9.02 4.05
N ALA A 25 -1.18 9.08 2.90
CA ALA A 25 -1.69 8.52 1.65
C ALA A 25 -1.99 7.01 1.74
N ALA A 26 -1.23 6.27 2.54
CA ALA A 26 -1.47 4.86 2.79
C ALA A 26 -2.46 4.56 3.94
N HIS A 27 -3.17 5.56 4.49
CA HIS A 27 -4.07 5.42 5.64
C HIS A 27 -3.41 4.78 6.87
N ALA A 28 -2.10 4.98 7.00
CA ALA A 28 -1.29 4.46 8.09
C ALA A 28 -1.09 5.47 9.22
N HIS A 29 -1.13 6.76 8.91
CA HIS A 29 -0.81 7.83 9.86
C HIS A 29 -1.61 7.73 11.17
N ALA A 30 -2.93 7.53 11.09
CA ALA A 30 -3.79 7.50 12.28
C ALA A 30 -3.35 6.42 13.29
N PHE A 31 -3.18 5.17 12.85
CA PHE A 31 -2.76 4.10 13.76
C PHE A 31 -1.31 4.28 14.22
N ILE A 32 -0.45 4.88 13.39
CA ILE A 32 0.94 5.16 13.78
C ILE A 32 0.95 6.14 14.95
N GLN A 33 0.10 7.17 14.93
CA GLN A 33 -0.03 8.14 16.04
C GLN A 33 -0.56 7.51 17.34
N GLU A 34 -1.26 6.38 17.26
CA GLU A 34 -1.74 5.64 18.43
C GLU A 34 -0.66 4.72 19.04
N LEU A 35 0.48 4.54 18.38
CA LEU A 35 1.59 3.77 18.93
C LEU A 35 2.31 4.57 20.03
N PRO A 36 2.92 3.90 21.03
CA PRO A 36 3.54 4.57 22.18
C PRO A 36 4.56 5.65 21.81
N ASP A 37 5.39 5.40 20.79
CA ASP A 37 6.43 6.34 20.32
C ASP A 37 6.12 6.84 18.89
N GLY A 38 4.87 6.74 18.45
CA GLY A 38 4.48 7.17 17.11
C GLY A 38 5.30 6.49 16.00
N TYR A 39 5.84 7.30 15.10
CA TYR A 39 6.73 6.87 14.01
C TYR A 39 8.08 6.33 14.49
N ASP A 40 8.49 6.62 15.72
CA ASP A 40 9.75 6.15 16.29
C ASP A 40 9.55 4.83 17.06
N THR A 41 8.31 4.32 17.09
CA THR A 41 7.98 3.00 17.65
C THR A 41 8.75 1.90 16.93
N VAL A 42 9.48 1.09 17.69
CA VAL A 42 10.16 -0.11 17.18
C VAL A 42 9.12 -1.19 16.85
N ILE A 43 9.19 -1.72 15.64
CA ILE A 43 8.29 -2.78 15.15
C ILE A 43 9.06 -4.03 14.71
N GLY A 44 8.38 -5.17 14.69
CA GLY A 44 8.94 -6.47 14.29
C GLY A 44 9.22 -7.39 15.48
N ASP A 45 10.15 -8.33 15.32
CA ASP A 45 10.36 -9.42 16.29
C ASP A 45 10.83 -8.94 17.68
N GLN A 46 11.51 -7.81 17.74
CA GLN A 46 11.96 -7.17 18.98
C GLN A 46 11.10 -5.94 19.39
N GLY A 47 9.99 -5.70 18.70
CA GLY A 47 9.16 -4.52 18.90
C GLY A 47 7.67 -4.85 18.96
N ILE A 48 6.84 -3.84 18.70
CA ILE A 48 5.39 -4.03 18.63
C ILE A 48 5.05 -4.87 17.39
N ARG A 49 4.19 -5.87 17.61
CA ARG A 49 3.59 -6.65 16.52
C ARG A 49 2.42 -5.89 15.93
N LEU A 50 2.59 -5.42 14.71
CA LEU A 50 1.51 -4.85 13.91
C LEU A 50 0.53 -5.94 13.46
N SER A 51 -0.75 -5.60 13.34
CA SER A 51 -1.75 -6.46 12.70
C SER A 51 -1.45 -6.67 11.20
N GLY A 52 -2.10 -7.64 10.55
CA GLY A 52 -1.93 -7.87 9.11
C GLY A 52 -2.22 -6.62 8.27
N GLY A 53 -3.34 -5.95 8.54
CA GLY A 53 -3.72 -4.72 7.82
C GLY A 53 -2.78 -3.54 8.10
N GLN A 54 -2.26 -3.41 9.32
CA GLN A 54 -1.26 -2.37 9.63
C GLN A 54 0.05 -2.60 8.86
N ARG A 55 0.51 -3.86 8.74
CA ARG A 55 1.71 -4.19 7.96
C ARG A 55 1.53 -3.91 6.47
N GLN A 56 0.38 -4.26 5.91
CA GLN A 56 0.07 -3.95 4.51
C GLN A 56 0.04 -2.43 4.26
N ARG A 57 -0.58 -1.63 5.15
CA ARG A 57 -0.55 -0.15 5.04
C ARG A 57 0.86 0.43 5.16
N LEU A 58 1.73 -0.11 6.02
CA LEU A 58 3.14 0.29 6.06
C LEU A 58 3.89 -0.06 4.77
N SER A 59 3.64 -1.25 4.21
CA SER A 59 4.24 -1.67 2.93
C SER A 59 3.79 -0.78 1.77
N LEU A 60 2.52 -0.39 1.77
CA LEU A 60 1.98 0.57 0.83
C LEU A 60 2.67 1.93 1.00
N ALA A 61 2.74 2.48 2.22
CA ALA A 61 3.42 3.75 2.49
C ALA A 61 4.87 3.75 1.97
N ARG A 62 5.62 2.67 2.22
CA ARG A 62 6.98 2.50 1.66
C ARG A 62 7.00 2.56 0.14
N THR A 63 6.02 1.93 -0.49
CA THR A 63 5.94 1.88 -1.96
C THR A 63 5.56 3.22 -2.56
N LEU A 64 4.61 3.94 -1.92
CA LEU A 64 4.24 5.31 -2.29
C LEU A 64 5.43 6.26 -2.14
N LEU A 65 6.21 6.12 -1.06
CA LEU A 65 7.40 6.94 -0.83
C LEU A 65 8.47 6.73 -1.91
N LYS A 66 8.74 5.46 -2.26
CA LYS A 66 9.73 5.08 -3.27
C LYS A 66 9.31 5.46 -4.70
N ASP A 67 8.02 5.68 -4.90
CA ASP A 67 7.43 6.13 -6.17
C ASP A 67 7.88 5.34 -7.43
N PRO A 68 7.90 3.99 -7.42
CA PRO A 68 8.44 3.22 -8.54
C PRO A 68 7.62 3.42 -9.84
N PRO A 69 8.22 3.21 -11.03
CA PRO A 69 7.51 3.34 -12.31
C PRO A 69 6.57 2.16 -12.59
N ILE A 70 6.82 1.00 -11.97
CA ILE A 70 5.99 -0.20 -12.08
C ILE A 70 5.59 -0.62 -10.67
N LEU A 71 4.29 -0.79 -10.45
CA LEU A 71 3.69 -1.16 -9.18
C LEU A 71 2.98 -2.51 -9.31
N VAL A 72 3.28 -3.45 -8.42
CA VAL A 72 2.57 -4.73 -8.31
C VAL A 72 1.82 -4.73 -6.98
N LEU A 73 0.49 -4.77 -7.05
CA LEU A 73 -0.38 -4.76 -5.88
C LEU A 73 -1.06 -6.12 -5.76
N ASP A 74 -0.60 -6.92 -4.79
CA ASP A 74 -1.16 -8.23 -4.50
C ASP A 74 -2.16 -8.14 -3.34
N GLU A 75 -3.45 -8.10 -3.68
CA GLU A 75 -4.56 -7.92 -2.73
C GLU A 75 -4.32 -6.74 -1.75
N ALA A 76 -3.63 -5.70 -2.20
CA ALA A 76 -3.13 -4.62 -1.34
C ALA A 76 -4.25 -3.80 -0.67
N THR A 77 -5.47 -3.90 -1.19
CA THR A 77 -6.68 -3.23 -0.69
C THR A 77 -7.60 -4.16 0.10
N ALA A 78 -7.22 -5.42 0.34
CA ALA A 78 -8.08 -6.41 0.96
C ALA A 78 -8.54 -6.04 2.38
N MET A 79 -7.81 -5.16 3.08
CA MET A 79 -8.20 -4.67 4.40
C MET A 79 -9.37 -3.68 4.38
N PHE A 80 -9.71 -3.11 3.22
CA PHE A 80 -10.76 -2.10 3.09
C PHE A 80 -12.09 -2.78 2.74
N ASP A 81 -13.18 -2.21 3.24
CA ASP A 81 -14.50 -2.52 2.69
C ASP A 81 -14.62 -1.97 1.24
N PRO A 82 -15.65 -2.34 0.47
CA PRO A 82 -15.75 -1.92 -0.93
C PRO A 82 -15.78 -0.39 -1.13
N ALA A 83 -16.37 0.34 -0.20
CA ALA A 83 -16.43 1.81 -0.25
C ALA A 83 -15.07 2.45 0.04
N GLY A 84 -14.38 1.98 1.07
CA GLY A 84 -13.03 2.43 1.43
C GLY A 84 -11.99 2.05 0.38
N GLU A 85 -12.12 0.89 -0.26
CA GLU A 85 -11.26 0.48 -1.37
C GLU A 85 -11.40 1.44 -2.55
N LYS A 86 -12.64 1.76 -2.94
CA LYS A 86 -12.89 2.72 -4.01
C LYS A 86 -12.32 4.10 -3.66
N ALA A 87 -12.59 4.60 -2.45
CA ALA A 87 -12.07 5.89 -2.00
C ALA A 87 -10.55 5.93 -2.00
N PHE A 88 -9.89 4.86 -1.52
CA PHE A 88 -8.44 4.74 -1.53
C PHE A 88 -7.86 4.76 -2.96
N ILE A 89 -8.47 4.02 -3.89
CA ILE A 89 -8.00 4.02 -5.28
C ILE A 89 -8.26 5.38 -5.93
N ASP A 90 -9.41 6.01 -5.66
CA ASP A 90 -9.73 7.36 -6.15
C ASP A 90 -8.73 8.40 -5.61
N GLU A 91 -8.33 8.31 -4.33
CA GLU A 91 -7.31 9.16 -3.72
C GLU A 91 -5.92 8.94 -4.35
N CYS A 92 -5.59 7.69 -4.68
CA CYS A 92 -4.33 7.34 -5.33
C CYS A 92 -4.38 7.47 -6.87
N HIS A 93 -5.54 7.80 -7.45
CA HIS A 93 -5.82 7.62 -8.87
C HIS A 93 -4.83 8.37 -9.77
N GLU A 94 -4.55 9.64 -9.48
CA GLU A 94 -3.62 10.44 -10.27
C GLU A 94 -2.19 9.90 -10.20
N MET A 95 -1.77 9.43 -9.03
CA MET A 95 -0.45 8.81 -8.85
C MET A 95 -0.37 7.47 -9.58
N LEU A 96 -1.43 6.65 -9.52
CA LEU A 96 -1.50 5.36 -10.19
C LEU A 96 -1.55 5.52 -11.71
N ARG A 97 -2.26 6.54 -12.24
CA ARG A 97 -2.34 6.83 -13.68
C ARG A 97 -1.00 7.19 -14.32
N ALA A 98 -0.08 7.76 -13.55
CA ALA A 98 1.26 8.07 -14.04
C ALA A 98 2.19 6.84 -14.12
N LYS A 99 1.71 5.65 -13.73
CA LYS A 99 2.52 4.45 -13.53
C LYS A 99 1.92 3.23 -14.22
N THR A 100 2.74 2.22 -14.45
CA THR A 100 2.25 0.89 -14.83
C THR A 100 1.84 0.15 -13.56
N VAL A 101 0.57 -0.16 -13.41
CA VAL A 101 0.03 -0.85 -12.23
C VAL A 101 -0.47 -2.24 -12.62
N ILE A 102 0.08 -3.27 -11.98
CA ILE A 102 -0.40 -4.65 -12.05
C ILE A 102 -1.16 -4.94 -10.75
N LEU A 103 -2.48 -4.98 -10.84
CA LEU A 103 -3.35 -5.28 -9.71
C LEU A 103 -3.79 -6.75 -9.74
N ILE A 104 -3.48 -7.48 -8.69
CA ILE A 104 -3.92 -8.86 -8.47
C ILE A 104 -5.05 -8.79 -7.44
N THR A 105 -6.26 -9.15 -7.86
CA THR A 105 -7.45 -9.04 -7.03
C THR A 105 -8.53 -10.01 -7.46
N HIS A 106 -9.35 -10.44 -6.51
CA HIS A 106 -10.60 -11.15 -6.75
C HIS A 106 -11.84 -10.25 -6.51
N ARG A 107 -11.63 -8.94 -6.30
CA ARG A 107 -12.68 -7.98 -5.92
C ARG A 107 -13.22 -7.21 -7.14
N PRO A 108 -14.52 -7.28 -7.45
CA PRO A 108 -15.10 -6.58 -8.60
C PRO A 108 -14.91 -5.07 -8.63
N ALA A 109 -14.92 -4.40 -7.46
CA ALA A 109 -14.73 -2.96 -7.37
C ALA A 109 -13.34 -2.52 -7.89
N SER A 110 -12.31 -3.31 -7.59
CA SER A 110 -10.95 -3.10 -8.08
C SER A 110 -10.81 -3.40 -9.59
N LEU A 111 -11.53 -4.40 -10.11
CA LEU A 111 -11.51 -4.71 -11.54
C LEU A 111 -12.06 -3.57 -12.41
N ALA A 112 -13.05 -2.83 -11.90
CA ALA A 112 -13.67 -1.71 -12.61
C ALA A 112 -12.71 -0.52 -12.84
N LEU A 113 -11.57 -0.50 -12.15
CA LEU A 113 -10.57 0.57 -12.21
C LEU A 113 -9.42 0.25 -13.16
N ALA A 114 -9.36 -0.99 -13.67
CA ALA A 114 -8.29 -1.43 -14.55
C ALA A 114 -8.57 -1.02 -16.00
N ASP A 115 -7.54 -0.51 -16.69
CA ASP A 115 -7.61 -0.25 -18.14
C ASP A 115 -7.78 -1.55 -18.95
N ARG A 116 -7.28 -2.66 -18.41
CA ARG A 116 -7.33 -4.00 -19.00
C ARG A 116 -7.48 -5.05 -17.91
N THR A 117 -8.32 -6.05 -18.16
CA THR A 117 -8.51 -7.16 -17.24
C THR A 117 -7.98 -8.46 -17.84
N LEU A 118 -7.25 -9.21 -17.02
CA LEU A 118 -6.72 -10.53 -17.36
C LEU A 118 -7.31 -11.54 -16.40
N LYS A 119 -7.95 -12.59 -16.93
CA LYS A 119 -8.43 -13.70 -16.11
C LYS A 119 -7.41 -14.82 -16.13
N LEU A 120 -6.92 -15.19 -14.95
CA LEU A 120 -6.07 -16.36 -14.77
C LEU A 120 -6.97 -17.58 -14.51
N GLY A 121 -6.93 -18.55 -15.44
CA GLY A 121 -7.64 -19.82 -15.37
C GLY A 121 -6.81 -20.94 -14.75
N ALA A 122 -7.43 -22.12 -14.59
CA ALA A 122 -6.76 -23.31 -14.08
C ALA A 122 -5.53 -23.66 -14.94
N GLY A 123 -4.43 -24.05 -14.29
CA GLY A 123 -3.17 -24.38 -14.97
C GLY A 123 -2.37 -23.18 -15.48
N GLY A 124 -2.71 -21.95 -15.08
CA GLY A 124 -1.97 -20.74 -15.46
C GLY A 124 -2.33 -20.15 -16.82
N GLN A 125 -3.42 -20.62 -17.46
CA GLN A 125 -3.92 -20.03 -18.69
C GLN A 125 -4.39 -18.59 -18.45
N VAL A 126 -3.95 -17.65 -19.30
CA VAL A 126 -4.40 -16.26 -19.25
C VAL A 126 -5.41 -16.04 -20.37
N VAL A 127 -6.59 -15.56 -20.01
CA VAL A 127 -7.66 -15.18 -20.95
C VAL A 127 -7.90 -13.68 -20.80
N MET A 128 -7.88 -12.95 -21.91
CA MET A 128 -8.30 -11.54 -21.94
C MET A 128 -9.81 -11.48 -21.71
N ALA A 129 -10.25 -10.67 -20.74
CA ALA A 129 -11.67 -10.45 -20.46
C ALA A 129 -12.19 -9.18 -21.13
#